data_AF-A0A699YPU6-F1
#
_entry.id   AF-A0A699YPU6-F1
#
_cell.length_a   1.000
_cell.length_b   1.000
_cell.length_c   1.000
_cell.angle_alpha   90.00
_cell.angle_beta   90.00
_cell.angle_gamma   90.00
#
_symmetry.space_group_name_H-M   'P 1'
#
loop_
_entity.id
_entity.type
_entity.pdbx_description
1 polymer ?
#
loop_
_entity_poly.entity_id
_entity_poly.type
_entity_poly.pdbx_seq_one_letter_code
_entity_poly.pdbx_strand_id
1 'polypeptide(L)'
;MRTPDSSAPASPHPCATRMQASDPAPSSECNLVKHYFVAVTPATQAETLVELLTALQLHRRRLSTCICVSCRSSLDEVVSHLLAANSFALAVLHSDLTAQEQLFQAVSFKLARPE
;
A
#
# COMPACT_ATOMS: atom_id res chain seq x y z
N MET A 1 45.89 -52.85 -0.90
CA MET A 1 46.38 -51.45 -1.00
C MET A 1 45.23 -50.56 -1.45
N ARG A 2 44.92 -49.50 -0.67
CA ARG A 2 44.29 -48.20 -1.00
C ARG A 2 42.88 -48.21 -1.63
N THR A 3 41.81 -48.13 -0.82
CA THR A 3 40.99 -46.96 -0.35
C THR A 3 39.88 -46.52 -1.32
N PRO A 4 38.63 -46.29 -0.83
CA PRO A 4 37.50 -45.80 -1.62
C PRO A 4 37.40 -44.26 -1.59
N ASP A 5 37.02 -43.66 -2.72
CA ASP A 5 36.70 -42.22 -2.87
C ASP A 5 35.34 -42.17 -3.60
N SER A 6 34.21 -41.93 -2.92
CA SER A 6 33.68 -40.63 -2.49
C SER A 6 33.35 -39.66 -3.62
N SER A 7 32.15 -39.74 -4.19
CA SER A 7 31.41 -38.54 -4.60
C SER A 7 29.93 -38.83 -4.84
N ALA A 8 29.13 -38.32 -3.92
CA ALA A 8 27.68 -38.33 -3.91
C ALA A 8 27.10 -37.32 -4.93
N PRO A 9 25.83 -37.50 -5.36
CA PRO A 9 25.21 -36.73 -6.43
C PRO A 9 24.90 -35.28 -6.02
N ALA A 10 25.16 -34.34 -6.93
CA ALA A 10 24.76 -32.95 -6.80
C ALA A 10 23.24 -32.81 -6.94
N SER A 11 22.55 -32.58 -5.81
CA SER A 11 21.14 -32.20 -5.78
C SER A 11 20.96 -30.73 -6.19
N PRO A 12 19.93 -30.39 -6.99
CA PRO A 12 19.61 -29.01 -7.34
C PRO A 12 18.78 -28.37 -6.22
N HIS A 13 19.34 -27.43 -5.47
CA HIS A 13 18.56 -26.57 -4.58
C HIS A 13 18.16 -25.30 -5.34
N PRO A 14 16.86 -24.98 -5.47
CA PRO A 14 16.42 -23.73 -6.06
C PRO A 14 16.80 -22.56 -5.16
N CYS A 15 17.40 -21.51 -5.74
CA CYS A 15 17.55 -20.18 -5.15
C CYS A 15 16.17 -19.61 -4.79
N ALA A 16 15.64 -19.99 -3.64
CA ALA A 16 14.59 -19.24 -2.96
C ALA A 16 15.27 -18.23 -2.05
N THR A 17 15.57 -17.04 -2.58
CA THR A 17 15.87 -15.87 -1.74
C THR A 17 14.60 -15.56 -0.95
N ARG A 18 14.51 -16.11 0.27
CA ARG A 18 13.48 -15.78 1.25
C ARG A 18 13.67 -14.30 1.60
N MET A 19 12.87 -13.42 1.01
CA MET A 19 12.73 -12.05 1.51
C MET A 19 12.19 -12.14 2.93
N GLN A 20 13.11 -12.04 3.88
CA GLN A 20 12.79 -11.82 5.28
C GLN A 20 12.23 -10.40 5.34
N ALA A 21 10.90 -10.28 5.40
CA ALA A 21 10.27 -9.04 5.83
C ALA A 21 10.72 -8.84 7.28
N SER A 22 11.61 -7.87 7.51
CA SER A 22 11.93 -7.41 8.85
C SER A 22 10.64 -6.88 9.47
N ASP A 23 10.09 -7.60 10.46
CA ASP A 23 9.01 -7.11 11.30
C ASP A 23 9.46 -5.77 11.94
N PRO A 24 8.82 -4.63 11.63
CA PRO A 24 9.12 -3.41 12.36
C PRO A 24 8.62 -3.58 13.79
N ALA A 25 9.53 -3.47 14.76
CA ALA A 25 9.21 -3.51 16.18
C ALA A 25 8.03 -2.57 16.51
N PRO A 26 7.04 -3.00 17.33
CA PRO A 26 5.90 -2.15 17.65
C PRO A 26 6.39 -0.96 18.48
N SER A 27 6.39 0.22 17.88
CA SER A 27 6.61 1.47 18.59
C SER A 27 5.44 1.73 19.55
N SER A 28 5.75 2.02 20.81
CA SER A 28 4.80 2.16 21.94
C SER A 28 3.76 3.29 21.80
N GLU A 29 3.71 4.00 20.66
CA GLU A 29 2.82 5.12 20.39
C GLU A 29 1.51 4.72 19.66
N CYS A 30 1.38 3.45 19.23
CA CYS A 30 0.20 2.98 18.49
C CYS A 30 -1.06 2.71 19.33
N ASN A 31 -1.02 2.87 20.66
CA ASN A 31 -2.11 2.43 21.56
C ASN A 31 -3.44 3.19 21.38
N LEU A 32 -3.48 4.28 20.62
CA LEU A 32 -4.70 5.05 20.33
C LEU A 32 -5.27 4.82 18.92
N VAL A 33 -4.56 4.08 18.06
CA VAL A 33 -4.99 3.83 16.68
C VAL A 33 -5.62 2.44 16.60
N LYS A 34 -6.84 2.38 16.08
CA LYS A 34 -7.51 1.10 15.80
C LYS A 34 -7.08 0.60 14.43
N HIS A 35 -6.50 -0.60 14.39
CA HIS A 35 -6.08 -1.26 13.16
C HIS A 35 -7.11 -2.32 12.76
N TYR A 36 -7.51 -2.29 11.48
CA TYR A 36 -8.44 -3.24 10.90
C TYR A 36 -7.82 -3.86 9.66
N PHE A 37 -8.12 -5.13 9.42
CA PHE A 37 -7.67 -5.86 8.24
C PHE A 37 -8.86 -6.50 7.55
N VAL A 38 -8.86 -6.46 6.23
CA VAL A 38 -9.87 -7.07 5.37
C VAL A 38 -9.13 -7.94 4.37
N ALA A 39 -9.55 -9.20 4.23
CA ALA A 39 -9.02 -10.09 3.22
C ALA A 39 -9.59 -9.68 1.85
N VAL A 40 -8.71 -9.40 0.89
CA VAL A 40 -9.06 -9.01 -0.48
C VAL A 40 -8.24 -9.80 -1.48
N THR A 41 -8.79 -9.99 -2.67
CA THR A 41 -8.02 -10.50 -3.81
C THR A 41 -7.45 -9.33 -4.60
N PRO A 42 -6.36 -9.51 -5.38
CA PRO A 42 -5.83 -8.44 -6.22
C PRO A 42 -6.89 -7.87 -7.18
N ALA A 43 -7.77 -8.71 -7.71
CA ALA A 43 -8.82 -8.29 -8.64
C ALA A 43 -9.94 -7.45 -8.00
N THR A 44 -10.18 -7.61 -6.70
CA THR A 44 -11.28 -6.92 -5.99
C THR A 44 -10.77 -5.79 -5.10
N GLN A 45 -9.45 -5.62 -4.96
CA GLN A 45 -8.85 -4.69 -4.00
C GLN A 45 -9.29 -3.24 -4.23
N ALA A 46 -9.25 -2.77 -5.48
CA ALA A 46 -9.62 -1.40 -5.82
C ALA A 46 -11.12 -1.13 -5.62
N GLU A 47 -11.98 -2.08 -6.00
CA GLU A 47 -13.43 -1.98 -5.79
C GLU A 47 -13.79 -1.97 -4.29
N THR A 48 -13.25 -2.91 -3.52
CA THR A 48 -13.44 -2.96 -2.06
C THR A 48 -12.95 -1.68 -1.37
N LEU A 49 -11.86 -1.08 -1.85
CA LEU A 49 -11.38 0.21 -1.34
C LEU A 49 -12.40 1.33 -1.58
N VAL A 50 -12.98 1.42 -2.78
CA VAL A 50 -14.02 2.43 -3.09
C VAL A 50 -15.26 2.22 -2.20
N GLU A 51 -15.70 0.98 -2.03
CA GLU A 51 -16.83 0.66 -1.15
C GLU A 51 -16.55 1.08 0.29
N LEU A 52 -15.36 0.77 0.80
CA LEU A 52 -14.95 1.16 2.16
C LEU A 52 -14.94 2.68 2.33
N LEU A 53 -14.34 3.41 1.39
CA LEU A 53 -14.29 4.87 1.46
C LEU A 53 -15.68 5.49 1.38
N THR A 54 -16.56 4.94 0.55
CA THR A 54 -17.97 5.38 0.44
C THR A 54 -18.71 5.14 1.75
N ALA A 55 -18.57 3.95 2.34
CA ALA A 55 -19.16 3.63 3.64
C ALA A 55 -18.63 4.55 4.75
N LEU A 56 -17.33 4.87 4.73
CA LEU A 56 -16.72 5.80 5.69
C LEU A 56 -17.24 7.23 5.53
N GLN A 57 -17.40 7.73 4.31
CA GLN A 57 -17.99 9.04 4.02
C GLN A 57 -19.42 9.17 4.54
N LEU A 58 -20.24 8.11 4.40
CA LEU A 58 -21.61 8.09 4.91
C LEU A 58 -21.66 8.24 6.44
N HIS A 59 -20.74 7.59 7.15
CA HIS A 59 -20.70 7.60 8.62
C HIS A 59 -19.98 8.83 9.19
N ARG A 60 -19.09 9.46 8.43
CA ARG A 60 -18.27 10.58 8.87
C ARG A 60 -18.19 11.61 7.76
N ARG A 61 -18.87 12.73 7.96
CA ARG A 61 -18.99 13.78 6.95
C ARG A 61 -17.67 14.45 6.52
N ARG A 62 -16.53 14.15 7.19
CA ARG A 62 -15.27 14.88 7.02
C ARG A 62 -14.06 14.02 7.35
N LEU A 63 -13.81 12.99 6.55
CA LEU A 63 -12.59 12.18 6.68
C LEU A 63 -11.59 12.53 5.59
N SER A 64 -10.42 13.01 6.00
CA SER A 64 -9.23 13.03 5.16
C SER A 64 -8.56 11.66 5.27
N THR A 65 -8.39 10.98 4.15
CA THR A 65 -7.80 9.64 4.10
C THR A 65 -6.54 9.66 3.24
N CYS A 66 -5.48 9.02 3.74
CA CYS A 66 -4.28 8.75 2.97
C CYS A 66 -4.27 7.27 2.59
N ILE A 67 -3.99 6.99 1.31
CA ILE A 67 -3.92 5.63 0.78
C ILE A 67 -2.49 5.41 0.31
N CYS A 68 -1.79 4.49 0.95
CA CYS A 68 -0.45 4.10 0.57
C CYS A 68 -0.51 2.90 -0.37
N VAL A 69 0.18 2.99 -1.49
CA VAL A 69 0.30 1.91 -2.48
C VAL A 69 1.78 1.60 -2.70
N SER A 70 2.08 0.35 -3.05
CA SER A 70 3.46 -0.15 -3.14
C SER A 70 4.18 0.22 -4.44
N CYS A 71 3.45 0.54 -5.51
CA CYS A 71 4.03 0.83 -6.82
C CYS A 71 3.15 1.77 -7.67
N ARG A 72 3.72 2.27 -8.76
CA ARG A 72 3.07 3.24 -9.64
C ARG A 72 1.84 2.69 -10.36
N SER A 73 1.91 1.46 -10.87
CA SER A 73 0.77 0.85 -11.57
C SER A 73 -0.46 0.70 -10.65
N SER A 74 -0.26 0.30 -9.38
CA SER A 74 -1.34 0.24 -8.40
C SER A 74 -1.87 1.63 -8.03
N LEU A 75 -1.03 2.66 -8.04
CA LEU A 75 -1.47 4.04 -7.85
C LEU A 75 -2.42 4.47 -8.96
N ASP A 76 -2.02 4.27 -10.21
CA ASP A 76 -2.80 4.68 -11.38
C ASP A 76 -4.13 3.91 -11.44
N GLU A 77 -4.14 2.62 -11.09
CA GLU A 77 -5.34 1.79 -10.96
C GLU A 77 -6.31 2.34 -9.90
N VAL A 78 -5.81 2.61 -8.68
CA VAL A 78 -6.63 3.17 -7.58
C VAL A 78 -7.18 4.54 -7.96
N VAL A 79 -6.36 5.41 -8.55
CA VAL A 79 -6.79 6.74 -9.01
C VAL A 79 -7.89 6.61 -10.08
N SER A 80 -7.73 5.69 -11.04
CA SER A 80 -8.76 5.43 -12.06
C SER A 80 -10.10 5.04 -11.43
N HIS A 81 -10.09 4.13 -10.45
CA HIS A 81 -11.32 3.70 -9.77
C HIS A 81 -11.97 4.82 -8.95
N LEU A 82 -11.17 5.62 -8.24
CA LEU A 82 -11.68 6.74 -7.43
C LEU A 82 -12.23 7.88 -8.30
N LEU A 83 -11.59 8.16 -9.43
CA LEU A 83 -12.10 9.13 -10.42
C LEU A 83 -13.40 8.63 -11.06
N ALA A 84 -13.51 7.34 -11.39
CA ALA A 84 -14.73 6.76 -11.92
C ALA A 84 -15.91 6.84 -10.93
N ALA A 85 -15.64 6.72 -9.63
CA ALA A 85 -16.64 6.89 -8.58
C ALA A 85 -17.10 8.36 -8.40
N ASN A 86 -16.33 9.34 -8.91
CA ASN A 86 -16.62 10.78 -8.92
C ASN A 86 -17.15 11.37 -7.60
N SER A 87 -16.74 10.79 -6.47
CA SER A 87 -17.24 11.10 -5.12
C SER A 87 -16.12 11.56 -4.18
N PHE A 88 -14.90 11.70 -4.69
CA PHE A 88 -13.70 11.95 -3.89
C PHE A 88 -12.87 13.07 -4.49
N ALA A 89 -12.45 14.02 -3.65
CA ALA A 89 -11.38 14.94 -3.99
C ALA A 89 -10.03 14.22 -3.78
N LEU A 90 -9.20 14.19 -4.82
CA LEU A 90 -7.96 13.40 -4.83
C LEU A 90 -6.74 14.31 -4.94
N ALA A 91 -5.71 13.99 -4.16
CA ALA A 91 -4.35 14.50 -4.31
C ALA A 91 -3.43 13.29 -4.47
N VAL A 92 -2.60 13.28 -5.50
CA VAL A 92 -1.76 12.13 -5.87
C VAL A 92 -0.30 12.49 -5.62
N LEU A 93 0.41 11.62 -4.89
CA LEU A 93 1.82 11.76 -4.59
C LEU A 93 2.58 10.53 -5.12
N HIS A 94 3.63 10.77 -5.89
CA HIS A 94 4.52 9.73 -6.40
C HIS A 94 5.95 10.25 -6.54
N SER A 95 6.92 9.35 -6.68
CA SER A 95 8.36 9.66 -6.77
C SER A 95 8.73 10.58 -7.92
N ASP A 96 7.99 10.50 -9.03
CA ASP A 96 8.33 11.26 -10.25
C ASP A 96 7.96 12.74 -10.17
N LEU A 97 7.26 13.16 -9.10
CA LEU A 97 6.96 14.56 -8.85
C LEU A 97 8.20 15.28 -8.32
N THR A 98 8.41 16.50 -8.78
CA THR A 98 9.40 17.42 -8.20
C THR A 98 9.04 17.77 -6.75
N ALA A 99 10.02 18.20 -5.97
CA ALA A 99 9.79 18.62 -4.57
C ALA A 99 8.74 19.74 -4.46
N GLN A 100 8.68 20.64 -5.44
CA GLN A 100 7.69 21.71 -5.50
C GLN A 100 6.27 21.18 -5.73
N GLU A 101 6.10 20.22 -6.64
CA GLU A 101 4.80 19.58 -6.90
C GLU A 101 4.32 18.76 -5.70
N GLN A 102 5.23 18.02 -5.05
CA GLN A 102 4.90 17.28 -3.83
C GLN A 102 4.43 18.22 -2.71
N LEU A 103 5.12 19.35 -2.52
CA LEU A 103 4.72 20.37 -1.56
C LEU A 103 3.34 20.94 -1.91
N PHE A 104 3.11 21.28 -3.18
CA PHE A 104 1.83 21.81 -3.65
C PHE A 104 0.66 20.84 -3.39
N GLN A 105 0.86 19.55 -3.66
CA GLN A 105 -0.14 18.51 -3.38
C GLN A 105 -0.42 18.37 -1.87
N ALA A 106 0.63 18.37 -1.04
CA ALA A 106 0.49 18.28 0.41
C ALA A 106 -0.22 19.51 1.01
N VAL A 107 0.06 20.71 0.50
CA VAL A 107 -0.61 21.94 0.90
C VAL A 107 -2.07 21.93 0.44
N SER A 108 -2.34 21.55 -0.81
CA SER A 108 -3.70 21.41 -1.34
C SER A 108 -4.53 20.44 -0.52
N PHE A 109 -3.96 19.28 -0.14
CA PHE A 109 -4.61 18.31 0.74
C PHE A 109 -4.92 18.88 2.14
N LYS A 110 -4.00 19.65 2.72
CA LYS A 110 -4.22 20.30 4.03
C LYS A 110 -5.25 21.42 3.97
N LEU A 111 -5.31 22.16 2.85
CA LEU A 111 -6.22 23.28 2.66
C LEU A 111 -7.62 22.84 2.21
N ALA A 112 -7.74 21.66 1.60
CA ALA A 112 -9.02 21.02 1.28
C ALA A 112 -9.82 20.59 2.53
N ARG A 113 -9.55 21.17 3.70
CA ARG A 113 -10.35 20.98 4.91
C ARG A 113 -11.81 21.32 4.58
N PRO A 114 -12.73 20.37 4.74
CA PRO A 114 -14.14 20.67 4.59
C PRO A 114 -14.59 21.57 5.76
N GLU A 115 -14.94 22.83 5.46
CA GLU A 115 -15.66 23.76 6.35
C GLU A 115 -16.95 23.16 6.89
#